data_AF-A0A1C4T1Y8-F1
#
_entry.id   AF-A0A1C4T1Y8-F1
#
_cell.length_a   1.000
_cell.length_b   1.000
_cell.length_c   1.000
_cell.angle_alpha   90.00
_cell.angle_beta   90.00
_cell.angle_gamma   90.00
#
_symmetry.space_group_name_H-M   'P 1'
#
loop_
_entity.id
_entity.type
_entity.pdbx_description
1 polymer ?
#
loop_
_entity_poly.entity_id
_entity_poly.type
_entity_poly.pdbx_seq_one_letter_code
_entity_poly.pdbx_strand_id
1 'polypeptide(L)'
;MVGAERARRRLLTAAESLMHTVHDSSLPLPVQTVLTEADALATVVDDIANRFPPRSGVLPRTAVPPSVRTPDPTEAVAEEQLLLATATARPADIESIRWLIPADLTLPLHAGLWQCLTALARRNEPVDPVTVLWGAQQRGLLDDGSEPGDVLRMLAEPAGFVEHWAERALQRSLLATAEHTARRIEAYADDPANTPFQLVVGARRALADIDAVRTRWQNATQAAPPQQQRPAPAIRVGPPITTAAHAARSTRATR
;
A
#
# COMPACT_ATOMS: atom_id res chain seq x y z
N MET A 1 -25.28 -16.37 -28.96
CA MET A 1 -24.36 -15.23 -29.22
C MET A 1 -24.79 -13.94 -28.51
N VAL A 2 -26.07 -13.54 -28.53
CA VAL A 2 -26.57 -12.29 -27.90
C VAL A 2 -26.21 -12.12 -26.41
N GLY A 3 -26.23 -13.19 -25.62
CA GLY A 3 -25.90 -13.13 -24.19
C GLY A 3 -24.43 -12.82 -23.88
N ALA A 4 -23.50 -13.34 -24.69
CA ALA A 4 -22.07 -13.09 -24.56
C ALA A 4 -21.72 -11.64 -24.94
N GLU A 5 -22.33 -11.15 -26.01
CA GLU A 5 -22.15 -9.77 -26.47
C GLU A 5 -22.69 -8.74 -25.47
N ARG A 6 -23.80 -9.06 -24.80
CA ARG A 6 -24.33 -8.23 -23.71
C ARG A 6 -23.40 -8.21 -22.50
N ALA A 7 -22.75 -9.33 -22.18
CA ALA A 7 -21.78 -9.40 -21.08
C ALA A 7 -20.56 -8.53 -21.35
N ARG A 8 -20.00 -8.59 -22.58
CA ARG A 8 -18.89 -7.72 -23.02
C ARG A 8 -19.24 -6.25 -22.88
N ARG A 9 -20.37 -5.81 -23.45
CA ARG A 9 -20.79 -4.41 -23.38
C ARG A 9 -20.95 -3.91 -21.94
N ARG A 10 -21.55 -4.71 -21.04
CA ARG A 10 -21.66 -4.33 -19.62
C ARG A 10 -20.29 -4.18 -18.96
N LEU A 11 -19.36 -5.06 -19.29
CA LEU A 11 -18.00 -5.03 -18.74
C LEU A 11 -17.22 -3.81 -19.25
N LEU A 12 -17.33 -3.50 -20.54
CA LEU A 12 -16.75 -2.30 -21.17
C LEU A 12 -17.27 -1.04 -20.50
N THR A 13 -18.59 -0.86 -20.40
CA THR A 13 -19.18 0.33 -19.77
C THR A 13 -18.70 0.51 -18.32
N ALA A 14 -18.60 -0.57 -17.55
CA ALA A 14 -18.12 -0.50 -16.18
C ALA A 14 -16.61 -0.17 -16.09
N ALA A 15 -15.80 -0.68 -17.02
CA ALA A 15 -14.38 -0.34 -17.11
C ALA A 15 -14.17 1.12 -17.54
N GLU A 16 -14.96 1.61 -18.50
CA GLU A 16 -14.96 3.01 -18.95
C GLU A 16 -15.33 3.96 -17.79
N SER A 17 -16.34 3.61 -16.98
CA SER A 17 -16.72 4.38 -15.78
C SER A 17 -15.59 4.44 -14.76
N LEU A 18 -14.93 3.29 -14.48
CA LEU A 18 -13.76 3.26 -13.61
C LEU A 18 -12.63 4.14 -14.17
N MET A 19 -12.36 4.07 -15.47
CA MET A 19 -11.31 4.88 -16.09
C MET A 19 -11.64 6.37 -16.05
N HIS A 20 -12.89 6.74 -16.31
CA HIS A 20 -13.34 8.13 -16.24
C HIS A 20 -13.16 8.72 -14.83
N THR A 21 -13.53 7.97 -13.78
CA THR A 21 -13.35 8.42 -12.40
C THR A 21 -11.88 8.56 -11.99
N VAL A 22 -10.98 7.72 -12.51
CA VAL A 22 -9.54 7.87 -12.25
C VAL A 22 -8.98 9.17 -12.84
N HIS A 23 -9.46 9.59 -14.02
CA HIS A 23 -9.00 10.82 -14.68
C HIS A 23 -9.70 12.09 -14.18
N ASP A 24 -10.75 11.96 -13.36
CA ASP A 24 -11.45 13.10 -12.80
C ASP A 24 -10.70 13.68 -11.58
N SER A 25 -9.81 14.64 -11.87
CA SER A 25 -9.03 15.35 -10.86
C SER A 25 -9.86 16.31 -10.00
N SER A 26 -11.15 16.49 -10.30
CA SER A 26 -12.04 17.39 -9.54
C SER A 26 -12.69 16.73 -8.34
N LEU A 27 -12.55 15.40 -8.22
CA LEU A 27 -13.18 14.63 -7.14
C LEU A 27 -12.56 14.96 -5.77
N PRO A 28 -13.39 15.20 -4.73
CA PRO A 28 -12.89 15.54 -3.40
C PRO A 28 -12.24 14.35 -2.67
N LEU A 29 -12.69 13.13 -2.97
CA LEU A 29 -12.19 11.88 -2.36
C LEU A 29 -11.90 10.84 -3.46
N PRO A 30 -10.85 11.05 -4.28
CA PRO A 30 -10.61 10.27 -5.50
C PRO A 30 -10.45 8.78 -5.21
N VAL A 31 -9.72 8.42 -4.15
CA VAL A 31 -9.53 7.01 -3.76
C VAL A 31 -10.86 6.33 -3.43
N GLN A 32 -11.72 6.98 -2.64
CA GLN A 32 -12.99 6.36 -2.22
C GLN A 32 -13.94 6.18 -3.40
N THR A 33 -14.01 7.15 -4.30
CA THR A 33 -14.82 7.05 -5.52
C THR A 33 -14.33 5.91 -6.43
N VAL A 34 -13.01 5.83 -6.68
CA VAL A 34 -12.42 4.76 -7.49
C VAL A 34 -12.64 3.37 -6.88
N LEU A 35 -12.51 3.25 -5.55
CA LEU A 35 -12.79 1.97 -4.87
C LEU A 35 -14.27 1.58 -4.99
N THR A 36 -15.19 2.55 -4.98
CA THR A 36 -16.63 2.32 -5.16
C THR A 36 -16.95 1.85 -6.58
N GLU A 37 -16.34 2.47 -7.60
CA GLU A 37 -16.46 2.00 -8.99
C GLU A 37 -15.84 0.60 -9.21
N ALA A 38 -14.73 0.30 -8.54
CA ALA A 38 -14.15 -1.04 -8.57
C ALA A 38 -15.10 -2.09 -7.98
N ASP A 39 -15.85 -1.75 -6.92
CA ASP A 39 -16.86 -2.65 -6.33
C ASP A 39 -18.09 -2.81 -7.24
N ALA A 40 -18.50 -1.75 -7.93
CA ALA A 40 -19.54 -1.82 -8.95
C ALA A 40 -19.12 -2.74 -10.12
N LEU A 41 -17.87 -2.61 -10.58
CA LEU A 41 -17.30 -3.47 -11.62
C LEU A 41 -17.22 -4.94 -11.15
N ALA A 42 -16.80 -5.20 -9.91
CA ALA A 42 -16.81 -6.54 -9.33
C ALA A 42 -18.21 -7.16 -9.33
N THR A 43 -19.23 -6.37 -8.97
CA THR A 43 -20.65 -6.80 -9.01
C THR A 43 -21.08 -7.18 -10.43
N VAL A 44 -20.67 -6.41 -11.45
CA VAL A 44 -20.93 -6.75 -12.87
C VAL A 44 -20.25 -8.06 -13.26
N VAL A 45 -19.01 -8.29 -12.81
CA VAL A 45 -18.28 -9.53 -13.07
C VAL A 45 -18.98 -10.73 -12.44
N ASP A 46 -19.49 -10.59 -11.21
CA ASP A 46 -20.22 -11.65 -10.51
C ASP A 46 -21.58 -11.96 -11.16
N ASP A 47 -22.30 -10.94 -11.63
CA ASP A 47 -23.51 -11.11 -12.44
C ASP A 47 -23.24 -11.93 -13.71
N ILE A 48 -22.12 -11.64 -14.40
CA ILE A 48 -21.72 -12.38 -15.60
C ILE A 48 -21.34 -13.81 -15.23
N ALA A 49 -20.63 -14.01 -14.12
CA ALA A 49 -20.23 -15.32 -13.64
C ALA A 49 -21.44 -16.20 -13.27
N ASN A 50 -22.49 -15.64 -12.69
CA ASN A 50 -23.73 -16.36 -12.38
C ASN A 50 -24.43 -16.88 -13.64
N ARG A 51 -24.35 -16.14 -14.75
CA ARG A 51 -24.92 -16.54 -16.05
C ARG A 51 -24.00 -17.46 -16.84
N PHE A 52 -22.69 -17.31 -16.65
CA PHE A 52 -21.64 -18.07 -17.31
C PHE A 52 -20.65 -18.61 -16.26
N PRO A 53 -20.98 -19.74 -15.62
CA PRO A 53 -20.16 -20.32 -14.55
C PRO A 53 -18.72 -20.61 -15.01
N PRO A 54 -17.68 -20.06 -14.35
CA PRO A 54 -16.30 -20.16 -14.81
C PRO A 54 -15.85 -21.61 -14.87
N ARG A 55 -15.16 -21.98 -15.96
CA ARG A 55 -14.48 -23.27 -16.10
C ARG A 55 -13.03 -23.12 -15.69
N SER A 56 -12.56 -23.98 -14.79
CA SER A 56 -11.19 -23.97 -14.29
C SER A 56 -10.16 -24.10 -15.43
N GLY A 57 -9.08 -23.32 -15.35
CA GLY A 57 -7.89 -23.50 -16.20
C GLY A 57 -7.90 -22.76 -17.54
N VAL A 58 -8.89 -21.92 -17.83
CA VAL A 58 -8.94 -21.15 -19.09
C VAL A 58 -8.65 -19.67 -18.83
N LEU A 59 -7.46 -19.22 -19.24
CA LEU A 59 -7.04 -17.82 -19.16
C LEU A 59 -7.47 -17.03 -20.42
N PRO A 60 -7.64 -15.69 -20.33
CA PRO A 60 -7.75 -14.83 -21.50
C PRO A 60 -6.56 -15.07 -22.45
N ARG A 61 -6.85 -15.06 -23.76
CA ARG A 61 -5.80 -15.23 -24.80
C ARG A 61 -5.14 -13.91 -25.18
N THR A 62 -5.80 -12.80 -24.86
CA THR A 62 -5.32 -11.45 -25.14
C THR A 62 -4.08 -11.14 -24.32
N ALA A 63 -3.08 -10.56 -24.98
CA ALA A 63 -1.92 -10.02 -24.30
C ALA A 63 -2.34 -8.92 -23.33
N VAL A 64 -1.73 -8.91 -22.15
CA VAL A 64 -1.95 -7.87 -21.16
C VAL A 64 -1.37 -6.56 -21.70
N PRO A 65 -2.15 -5.47 -21.81
CA PRO A 65 -1.61 -4.17 -22.21
C PRO A 65 -0.50 -3.74 -21.26
N PRO A 66 0.57 -3.08 -21.76
CA PRO A 66 1.63 -2.58 -20.89
C PRO A 66 1.05 -1.59 -19.88
N SER A 67 1.58 -1.60 -18.65
CA SER A 67 1.24 -0.58 -17.66
C SER A 67 1.78 0.77 -18.12
N VAL A 68 0.92 1.65 -18.61
CA VAL A 68 1.27 3.06 -18.78
C VAL A 68 1.13 3.70 -17.40
N ARG A 69 2.24 4.18 -16.84
CA ARG A 69 2.24 4.96 -15.59
C ARG A 69 1.93 6.41 -15.97
N THR A 70 0.76 6.94 -15.58
CA THR A 70 0.43 8.35 -15.80
C THR A 70 -0.15 9.01 -14.55
N PRO A 71 0.68 9.80 -13.86
CA PRO A 71 0.32 11.16 -13.43
C PRO A 71 1.31 12.18 -14.05
N ASP A 72 1.15 13.49 -13.78
CA ASP A 72 2.21 14.47 -14.08
C ASP A 72 3.51 13.96 -13.44
N PRO A 73 4.51 13.56 -14.25
CA PRO A 73 5.71 12.92 -13.73
C PRO A 73 6.46 13.87 -12.79
N THR A 74 6.25 15.18 -12.89
CA THR A 74 7.01 16.18 -12.15
C THR A 74 6.63 16.23 -10.67
N GLU A 75 5.33 16.35 -10.37
CA GLU A 75 4.84 16.42 -8.98
C GLU A 75 5.06 15.08 -8.26
N ALA A 76 4.73 13.97 -8.93
CA ALA A 76 4.92 12.64 -8.36
C ALA A 76 6.40 12.35 -8.01
N VAL A 77 7.32 12.72 -8.90
CA VAL A 77 8.75 12.56 -8.66
C VAL A 77 9.22 13.44 -7.51
N ALA A 78 8.82 14.72 -7.46
CA ALA A 78 9.20 15.62 -6.38
C ALA A 78 8.76 15.10 -5.00
N GLU A 79 7.55 14.58 -4.89
CA GLU A 79 7.06 14.01 -3.64
C GLU A 79 7.76 12.72 -3.22
N GLU A 80 8.13 11.87 -4.18
CA GLU A 80 8.93 10.68 -3.90
C GLU A 80 10.33 11.05 -3.42
N GLN A 81 10.92 12.12 -3.95
CA GLN A 81 12.19 12.65 -3.44
C GLN A 81 12.05 13.11 -1.99
N LEU A 82 10.97 13.84 -1.67
CA LEU A 82 10.67 14.28 -0.30
C LEU A 82 10.43 13.09 0.64
N LEU A 83 9.74 12.03 0.18
CA LEU A 83 9.61 10.79 0.94
C LEU A 83 10.98 10.20 1.29
N LEU A 84 11.84 10.02 0.28
CA LEU A 84 13.16 9.39 0.45
C LEU A 84 14.07 10.23 1.36
N ALA A 85 14.11 11.55 1.16
CA ALA A 85 14.89 12.46 1.99
C ALA A 85 14.40 12.45 3.45
N THR A 86 13.09 12.53 3.65
CA THR A 86 12.50 12.55 4.99
C THR A 86 12.67 11.22 5.72
N ALA A 87 12.54 10.09 5.02
CA ALA A 87 12.81 8.77 5.58
C ALA A 87 14.29 8.55 5.90
N THR A 88 15.20 9.16 5.13
CA THR A 88 16.64 9.15 5.43
C THR A 88 16.95 9.95 6.69
N ALA A 89 16.32 11.12 6.86
CA ALA A 89 16.51 11.96 8.04
C ALA A 89 15.82 11.38 9.31
N ARG A 90 14.73 10.64 9.15
CA ARG A 90 13.95 10.04 10.23
C ARG A 90 13.69 8.55 9.99
N PRO A 91 14.71 7.70 10.12
CA PRO A 91 14.58 6.28 9.84
C PRO A 91 13.65 5.54 10.81
N ALA A 92 13.42 6.08 12.01
CA ALA A 92 12.48 5.51 12.98
C ALA A 92 11.03 5.49 12.45
N ASP A 93 10.65 6.47 11.62
CA ASP A 93 9.30 6.59 11.07
C ASP A 93 9.05 5.59 9.94
N ILE A 94 10.09 4.93 9.40
CA ILE A 94 9.93 3.88 8.39
C ILE A 94 9.11 2.70 8.94
N GLU A 95 9.15 2.46 10.25
CA GLU A 95 8.37 1.40 10.87
C GLU A 95 6.85 1.65 10.80
N SER A 96 6.41 2.91 10.86
CA SER A 96 4.99 3.27 10.83
C SER A 96 4.35 3.03 9.46
N ILE A 97 5.16 3.00 8.40
CA ILE A 97 4.71 2.87 7.00
C ILE A 97 5.11 1.56 6.33
N ARG A 98 5.17 0.45 7.08
CA ARG A 98 5.46 -0.89 6.53
C ARG A 98 4.49 -1.38 5.44
N TRP A 99 3.35 -0.71 5.29
CA TRP A 99 2.38 -0.95 4.22
C TRP A 99 2.83 -0.39 2.86
N LEU A 100 3.81 0.52 2.80
CA LEU A 100 4.33 1.05 1.53
C LEU A 100 5.34 0.08 0.93
N ILE A 101 5.13 -0.33 -0.33
CA ILE A 101 6.02 -1.23 -1.04
C ILE A 101 6.76 -0.50 -2.17
N PRO A 102 7.95 -0.99 -2.59
CA PRO A 102 8.72 -0.35 -3.66
C PRO A 102 7.95 -0.18 -4.98
N ALA A 103 7.01 -1.08 -5.27
CA ALA A 103 6.19 -1.04 -6.48
C ALA A 103 5.23 0.17 -6.51
N ASP A 104 4.97 0.80 -5.36
CA ASP A 104 4.14 2.00 -5.26
C ASP A 104 4.87 3.26 -5.77
N LEU A 105 6.19 3.20 -5.96
CA LEU A 105 7.01 4.31 -6.45
C LEU A 105 7.12 4.31 -7.98
N THR A 106 7.11 5.52 -8.55
CA THR A 106 7.01 5.80 -9.98
C THR A 106 8.33 5.58 -10.69
N LEU A 107 9.46 5.91 -10.06
CA LEU A 107 10.78 5.70 -10.65
C LEU A 107 11.45 4.42 -10.11
N PRO A 108 12.03 3.56 -10.97
CA PRO A 108 12.78 2.39 -10.54
C PRO A 108 13.92 2.73 -9.56
N LEU A 109 14.62 3.85 -9.79
CA LEU A 109 15.64 4.35 -8.87
C LEU A 109 15.06 4.61 -7.47
N HIS A 110 13.92 5.32 -7.39
CA HIS A 110 13.27 5.60 -6.11
C HIS A 110 12.79 4.33 -5.41
N ALA A 111 12.22 3.38 -6.17
CA ALA A 111 11.86 2.06 -5.66
C ALA A 111 13.07 1.33 -5.06
N GLY A 112 14.21 1.35 -5.75
CA GLY A 112 15.44 0.75 -5.27
C GLY A 112 16.02 1.45 -4.04
N LEU A 113 15.97 2.79 -3.98
CA LEU A 113 16.40 3.56 -2.81
C LEU A 113 15.51 3.28 -1.59
N TRP A 114 14.20 3.19 -1.79
CA TRP A 114 13.26 2.78 -0.74
C TRP A 114 13.57 1.37 -0.20
N GLN A 115 13.90 0.42 -1.08
CA GLN A 115 14.37 -0.91 -0.67
C GLN A 115 15.65 -0.84 0.15
N CYS A 116 16.61 0.01 -0.21
CA CYS A 116 17.85 0.21 0.55
C CYS A 116 17.54 0.76 1.94
N LEU A 117 16.76 1.84 2.03
CA LEU A 117 16.35 2.48 3.28
C LEU A 117 15.65 1.49 4.21
N THR A 118 14.64 0.80 3.72
CA THR A 118 13.87 -0.17 4.52
C THR A 118 14.72 -1.36 4.95
N ALA A 119 15.69 -1.79 4.13
CA ALA A 119 16.63 -2.86 4.52
C ALA A 119 17.58 -2.43 5.63
N LEU A 120 18.16 -1.22 5.54
CA LEU A 120 19.04 -0.66 6.58
C LEU A 120 18.28 -0.49 7.90
N ALA A 121 17.10 0.15 7.85
CA ALA A 121 16.26 0.36 9.03
C ALA A 121 15.87 -0.98 9.70
N ARG A 122 15.48 -1.99 8.92
CA ARG A 122 15.15 -3.33 9.46
C ARG A 122 16.33 -4.02 10.15
N ARG A 123 17.56 -3.73 9.73
CA ARG A 123 18.78 -4.30 10.32
C ARG A 123 19.33 -3.45 11.46
N ASN A 124 18.68 -2.32 11.78
CA ASN A 124 19.20 -1.30 12.69
C ASN A 124 20.62 -0.82 12.28
N GLU A 125 20.89 -0.77 10.98
CA GLU A 125 22.10 -0.17 10.44
C GLU A 125 21.94 1.37 10.37
N PRO A 126 23.03 2.14 10.44
CA PRO A 126 22.97 3.59 10.25
C PRO A 126 22.28 3.96 8.94
N VAL A 127 21.37 4.94 9.01
CA VAL A 127 20.69 5.48 7.84
C VAL A 127 21.11 6.93 7.68
N ASP A 128 21.86 7.20 6.61
CA ASP A 128 22.29 8.52 6.17
C ASP A 128 22.45 8.51 4.64
N PRO A 129 22.50 9.67 3.97
CA PRO A 129 22.57 9.73 2.50
C PRO A 129 23.74 8.94 1.89
N VAL A 130 24.89 8.91 2.55
CA VAL A 130 26.09 8.20 2.04
C VAL A 130 25.89 6.69 2.17
N THR A 131 25.36 6.22 3.30
CA THR A 131 25.08 4.79 3.50
C THR A 131 24.00 4.28 2.54
N VAL A 132 22.97 5.09 2.28
CA VAL A 132 21.92 4.76 1.29
C VAL A 132 22.50 4.71 -0.13
N LEU A 133 23.29 5.70 -0.53
CA LEU A 133 23.97 5.71 -1.83
C LEU A 133 24.87 4.47 -2.01
N TRP A 134 25.65 4.14 -0.98
CA TRP A 134 26.50 2.95 -1.01
C TRP A 134 25.66 1.68 -1.19
N GLY A 135 24.56 1.55 -0.46
CA GLY A 135 23.62 0.44 -0.62
C GLY A 135 22.99 0.37 -2.02
N ALA A 136 22.76 1.52 -2.65
CA ALA A 136 22.23 1.62 -4.00
C ALA A 136 23.26 1.18 -5.06
N GLN A 137 24.52 1.59 -4.91
CA GLN A 137 25.62 1.19 -5.77
C GLN A 137 25.86 -0.31 -5.74
N GLN A 138 25.85 -0.93 -4.55
CA GLN A 138 26.02 -2.38 -4.42
C GLN A 138 24.91 -3.20 -5.13
N ARG A 139 23.79 -2.56 -5.44
CA ARG A 139 22.65 -3.16 -6.14
C ARG A 139 22.57 -2.79 -7.63
N GLY A 140 23.55 -2.04 -8.15
CA GLY A 140 23.56 -1.59 -9.55
C GLY A 140 22.50 -0.53 -9.88
N LEU A 141 21.93 0.16 -8.86
CA LEU A 141 20.84 1.13 -9.11
C LEU A 141 21.28 2.39 -9.87
N LEU A 142 22.59 2.63 -9.99
CA LEU A 142 23.14 3.80 -10.68
C LEU A 142 23.61 3.48 -12.11
N ASP A 143 23.52 2.22 -12.55
CA ASP A 143 24.06 1.76 -13.84
C ASP A 143 23.34 2.41 -15.03
N ASP A 144 22.11 2.90 -14.82
CA ASP A 144 21.30 3.63 -15.82
C ASP A 144 21.69 5.12 -15.95
N GLY A 145 22.85 5.53 -15.44
CA GLY A 145 23.40 6.89 -15.62
C GLY A 145 22.95 7.92 -14.57
N SER A 146 22.48 7.46 -13.41
CA SER A 146 22.17 8.35 -12.29
C SER A 146 23.45 8.86 -11.62
N GLU A 147 23.65 10.17 -11.61
CA GLU A 147 24.79 10.83 -10.97
C GLU A 147 24.75 10.65 -9.44
N PRO A 148 25.78 10.08 -8.81
CA PRO A 148 25.82 9.88 -7.35
C PRO A 148 25.62 11.19 -6.55
N GLY A 149 26.15 12.31 -7.06
CA GLY A 149 26.00 13.63 -6.44
C GLY A 149 24.56 14.12 -6.40
N ASP A 150 23.77 13.82 -7.43
CA ASP A 150 22.36 14.18 -7.48
C ASP A 150 21.55 13.36 -6.48
N VAL A 151 21.85 12.06 -6.33
CA VAL A 151 21.23 11.21 -5.32
C VAL A 151 21.52 11.72 -3.91
N LEU A 152 22.77 12.11 -3.61
CA LEU A 152 23.12 12.67 -2.30
C LEU A 152 22.36 13.97 -2.01
N ARG A 153 22.33 14.90 -2.98
CA ARG A 153 21.60 16.16 -2.85
C ARG A 153 20.11 15.94 -2.62
N MET A 154 19.51 15.04 -3.39
CA MET A 154 18.11 14.65 -3.25
C MET A 154 17.79 14.09 -1.85
N LEU A 155 18.65 13.24 -1.29
CA LEU A 155 18.43 12.66 0.05
C LEU A 155 18.71 13.64 1.21
N ALA A 156 19.34 14.79 0.94
CA ALA A 156 19.78 15.74 1.97
C ALA A 156 18.73 16.79 2.35
N GLU A 157 17.61 16.90 1.63
CA GLU A 157 16.61 17.95 1.80
C GLU A 157 15.25 17.40 2.29
N PRO A 158 15.13 17.01 3.58
CA PRO A 158 13.87 16.50 4.13
C PRO A 158 12.83 17.61 4.33
N ALA A 159 11.56 17.29 4.13
CA ALA A 159 10.45 18.20 4.44
C ALA A 159 9.19 17.42 4.82
N GLY A 160 8.35 17.98 5.70
CA GLY A 160 7.05 17.38 6.05
C GLY A 160 7.17 16.07 6.85
N PHE A 161 6.21 15.16 6.68
CA PHE A 161 6.10 13.88 7.39
C PHE A 161 6.26 12.69 6.46
N VAL A 162 6.97 11.63 6.90
CA VAL A 162 7.18 10.43 6.10
C VAL A 162 5.84 9.78 5.77
N GLU A 163 4.93 9.72 6.74
CA GLU A 163 3.57 9.21 6.60
C GLU A 163 2.79 9.95 5.50
N HIS A 164 2.90 11.29 5.47
CA HIS A 164 2.20 12.11 4.50
C HIS A 164 2.64 11.79 3.07
N TRP A 165 3.96 11.75 2.82
CA TRP A 165 4.47 11.45 1.48
C TRP A 165 4.23 10.01 1.07
N ALA A 166 4.30 9.08 2.02
CA ALA A 166 3.97 7.67 1.79
C ALA A 166 2.50 7.49 1.41
N GLU A 167 1.59 8.20 2.08
CA GLU A 167 0.15 8.16 1.78
C GLU A 167 -0.11 8.68 0.37
N ARG A 168 0.52 9.80 -0.02
CA ARG A 168 0.42 10.33 -1.39
C ARG A 168 0.96 9.35 -2.45
N ALA A 169 2.09 8.70 -2.18
CA ALA A 169 2.64 7.66 -3.06
C ALA A 169 1.68 6.47 -3.21
N LEU A 170 1.07 6.01 -2.12
CA LEU A 170 0.11 4.91 -2.15
C LEU A 170 -1.20 5.30 -2.84
N GLN A 171 -1.70 6.51 -2.63
CA GLN A 171 -2.86 7.05 -3.36
C GLN A 171 -2.60 7.01 -4.86
N ARG A 172 -1.44 7.49 -5.32
CA ARG A 172 -1.06 7.42 -6.74
C ARG A 172 -0.99 5.98 -7.26
N SER A 173 -0.34 5.09 -6.50
CA SER A 173 -0.24 3.67 -6.84
C SER A 173 -1.62 3.03 -7.02
N LEU A 174 -2.58 3.38 -6.14
CA LEU A 174 -3.97 2.91 -6.23
C LEU A 174 -4.65 3.40 -7.51
N LEU A 175 -4.55 4.69 -7.82
CA LEU A 175 -5.14 5.27 -9.04
C LEU A 175 -4.53 4.66 -10.31
N ALA A 176 -3.20 4.53 -10.36
CA ALA A 176 -2.51 3.88 -11.47
C ALA A 176 -2.88 2.39 -11.62
N THR A 177 -3.07 1.69 -10.49
CA THR A 177 -3.51 0.29 -10.50
C THR A 177 -4.95 0.16 -11.02
N ALA A 178 -5.85 1.09 -10.65
CA ALA A 178 -7.21 1.13 -11.15
C ALA A 178 -7.26 1.43 -12.66
N GLU A 179 -6.50 2.42 -13.14
CA GLU A 179 -6.35 2.74 -14.56
C GLU A 179 -5.85 1.53 -15.36
N HIS A 180 -4.79 0.87 -14.88
CA HIS A 180 -4.24 -0.31 -15.52
C HIS A 180 -5.25 -1.48 -15.52
N THR A 181 -5.99 -1.65 -14.44
CA THR A 181 -7.04 -2.68 -14.34
C THR A 181 -8.18 -2.44 -15.32
N ALA A 182 -8.66 -1.20 -15.43
CA ALA A 182 -9.68 -0.81 -16.41
C ALA A 182 -9.22 -1.13 -17.84
N ARG A 183 -8.03 -0.67 -18.24
CA ARG A 183 -7.45 -0.95 -19.57
C ARG A 183 -7.28 -2.44 -19.86
N ARG A 184 -6.89 -3.23 -18.86
CA ARG A 184 -6.78 -4.70 -18.99
C ARG A 184 -8.13 -5.33 -19.27
N ILE A 185 -9.16 -4.90 -18.55
CA ILE A 185 -10.52 -5.41 -18.69
C ILE A 185 -11.12 -5.01 -20.05
N GLU A 186 -10.88 -3.79 -20.51
CA GLU A 186 -11.24 -3.34 -21.86
C GLU A 186 -10.57 -4.19 -22.93
N ALA A 187 -9.25 -4.37 -22.85
CA ALA A 187 -8.52 -5.21 -23.80
C ALA A 187 -9.08 -6.64 -23.86
N TYR A 188 -9.46 -7.23 -22.71
CA TYR A 188 -10.09 -8.54 -22.71
C TYR A 188 -11.46 -8.52 -23.38
N ALA A 189 -12.28 -7.49 -23.13
CA ALA A 189 -13.63 -7.38 -23.65
C ALA A 189 -13.67 -7.07 -25.16
N ASP A 190 -12.71 -6.30 -25.65
CA ASP A 190 -12.56 -5.93 -27.07
C ASP A 190 -12.09 -7.11 -27.94
N ASP A 191 -11.36 -8.07 -27.37
CA ASP A 191 -10.93 -9.25 -28.10
C ASP A 191 -12.10 -10.24 -28.30
N PRO A 192 -12.62 -10.40 -29.53
CA PRO A 192 -13.74 -11.28 -29.79
C PRO A 192 -13.40 -12.76 -29.58
N ALA A 193 -12.12 -13.13 -29.51
CA ALA A 193 -11.67 -14.49 -29.28
C ALA A 193 -11.85 -14.94 -27.82
N ASN A 194 -12.03 -14.00 -26.88
CA ASN A 194 -12.28 -14.33 -25.49
C ASN A 194 -13.72 -14.78 -25.25
N THR A 195 -13.87 -15.97 -24.69
CA THR A 195 -15.16 -16.48 -24.21
C THR A 195 -15.60 -15.75 -22.94
N PRO A 196 -16.91 -15.69 -22.63
CA PRO A 196 -17.40 -15.06 -21.40
C PRO A 196 -16.74 -15.59 -20.11
N PHE A 197 -16.43 -16.89 -20.06
CA PHE A 197 -15.73 -17.47 -18.91
C PHE A 197 -14.30 -16.92 -18.76
N GLN A 198 -13.58 -16.75 -19.86
CA GLN A 198 -12.24 -16.13 -19.86
C GLN A 198 -12.31 -14.67 -19.41
N LEU A 199 -13.35 -13.92 -19.82
CA LEU A 199 -13.57 -12.55 -19.37
C LEU A 199 -13.74 -12.48 -17.85
N VAL A 200 -14.57 -13.34 -17.26
CA VAL A 200 -14.77 -13.41 -15.80
C VAL A 200 -13.47 -13.71 -15.08
N VAL A 201 -12.72 -14.74 -15.52
CA VAL A 201 -11.45 -15.12 -14.89
C VAL A 201 -10.42 -13.99 -15.02
N GLY A 202 -10.31 -13.38 -16.20
CA GLY A 202 -9.41 -12.26 -16.47
C GLY A 202 -9.74 -11.02 -15.63
N ALA A 203 -11.02 -10.65 -15.56
CA ALA A 203 -11.48 -9.49 -14.80
C ALA A 203 -11.28 -9.68 -13.29
N ARG A 204 -11.64 -10.85 -12.73
CA ARG A 204 -11.38 -11.16 -11.31
C ARG A 204 -9.90 -11.08 -10.97
N ARG A 205 -9.03 -11.61 -11.84
CA ARG A 205 -7.58 -11.52 -11.64
C ARG A 205 -7.07 -10.09 -11.70
N ALA A 206 -7.62 -9.25 -12.57
CA ALA A 206 -7.23 -7.85 -12.66
C ALA A 206 -7.73 -7.06 -11.43
N LEU A 207 -8.96 -7.30 -10.97
CA LEU A 207 -9.52 -6.70 -9.76
C LEU A 207 -8.75 -7.07 -8.48
N ALA A 208 -8.17 -8.28 -8.42
CA ALA A 208 -7.34 -8.69 -7.30
C ALA A 208 -6.12 -7.77 -7.07
N ASP A 209 -5.61 -7.12 -8.12
CA ASP A 209 -4.52 -6.15 -8.00
C ASP A 209 -5.00 -4.89 -7.26
N ILE A 210 -6.22 -4.41 -7.54
CA ILE A 210 -6.85 -3.30 -6.80
C ILE A 210 -7.08 -3.68 -5.34
N ASP A 211 -7.59 -4.90 -5.08
CA ASP A 211 -7.83 -5.38 -3.71
C ASP A 211 -6.54 -5.42 -2.89
N ALA A 212 -5.42 -5.83 -3.49
CA ALA A 212 -4.12 -5.84 -2.84
C ALA A 212 -3.66 -4.43 -2.42
N VAL A 213 -3.91 -3.40 -3.23
CA VAL A 213 -3.61 -2.00 -2.87
C VAL A 213 -4.61 -1.47 -1.85
N ARG A 214 -5.90 -1.80 -1.99
CA ARG A 214 -6.97 -1.44 -1.05
C ARG A 214 -6.67 -1.90 0.38
N THR A 215 -6.21 -3.14 0.58
CA THR A 215 -5.83 -3.61 1.92
C THR A 215 -4.70 -2.76 2.52
N ARG A 216 -3.70 -2.35 1.71
CA ARG A 216 -2.61 -1.48 2.17
C ARG A 216 -3.13 -0.07 2.48
N TRP A 217 -4.02 0.47 1.65
CA TRP A 217 -4.67 1.76 1.87
C TRP A 217 -5.47 1.79 3.18
N GLN A 218 -6.21 0.73 3.47
CA GLN A 218 -6.93 0.58 4.74
C GLN A 218 -5.96 0.54 5.93
N ASN A 219 -4.82 -0.16 5.82
CA ASN A 219 -3.81 -0.16 6.88
C ASN A 219 -3.14 1.20 7.08
N ALA A 220 -2.98 1.98 6.00
CA ALA A 220 -2.40 3.33 6.05
C ALA A 220 -3.34 4.34 6.71
N THR A 221 -4.65 4.21 6.45
CA THR A 221 -5.67 5.18 6.88
C THR A 221 -6.45 4.76 8.12
N GLN A 222 -6.32 3.51 8.57
CA GLN A 222 -6.82 3.11 9.88
C GLN A 222 -6.03 3.89 10.94
N ALA A 223 -6.74 4.80 11.62
CA ALA A 223 -6.23 5.41 12.84
C ALA A 223 -5.74 4.29 13.77
N ALA A 224 -4.53 4.45 14.30
CA ALA A 224 -3.92 3.49 15.21
C ALA A 224 -4.98 3.00 16.20
N PRO A 225 -5.17 1.67 16.38
CA PRO A 225 -6.10 1.20 17.40
C PRO A 225 -5.69 1.87 18.72
N PRO A 226 -6.66 2.36 19.53
CA PRO A 226 -6.34 2.94 20.82
C PRO A 226 -5.46 1.93 21.52
N GLN A 227 -4.24 2.34 21.91
CA GLN A 227 -3.33 1.52 22.68
C GLN A 227 -4.17 0.95 23.81
N GLN A 228 -4.47 -0.36 23.75
CA GLN A 228 -5.07 -1.05 24.87
C GLN A 228 -4.07 -0.85 25.99
N GLN A 229 -4.38 0.07 26.89
CA GLN A 229 -3.62 0.30 28.11
C GLN A 229 -3.50 -1.08 28.73
N ARG A 230 -2.29 -1.65 28.64
CA ARG A 230 -1.98 -2.93 29.26
C ARG A 230 -2.43 -2.76 30.71
N PRO A 231 -3.40 -3.56 31.20
CA PRO A 231 -3.90 -3.40 32.54
C PRO A 231 -2.69 -3.41 33.46
N ALA A 232 -2.54 -2.36 34.27
CA ALA A 232 -1.47 -2.31 35.25
C ALA A 232 -1.47 -3.64 36.02
N PRO A 233 -0.31 -4.29 36.24
CA PRO A 233 -0.28 -5.54 36.97
C PRO A 233 -0.96 -5.30 38.31
N ALA A 234 -2.05 -6.05 38.56
CA ALA A 234 -2.77 -6.00 39.80
C ALA A 234 -1.76 -6.19 40.94
N ILE A 235 -1.59 -5.15 41.76
CA ILE A 235 -0.88 -5.23 43.02
C ILE A 235 -1.63 -6.31 43.81
N ARG A 236 -1.04 -7.50 43.92
CA ARG A 236 -1.53 -8.53 44.83
C ARG A 236 -1.40 -7.96 46.23
N VAL A 237 -2.50 -7.42 46.75
CA VAL A 237 -2.67 -7.18 48.18
C VAL A 237 -2.49 -8.55 48.83
N GLY A 238 -1.36 -8.72 49.52
CA GLY A 238 -1.06 -9.94 50.27
C GLY A 238 -2.17 -10.22 51.31
N PRO A 239 -2.32 -11.49 51.72
CA PRO A 239 -3.36 -11.88 52.66
C PRO A 239 -3.22 -11.10 53.98
N PRO A 240 -4.34 -10.75 54.64
CA PRO A 240 -4.32 -9.95 55.86
C PRO A 240 -3.52 -10.66 56.94
N ILE A 241 -2.45 -10.00 57.40
CA ILE A 241 -1.64 -10.46 58.53
C ILE A 241 -2.54 -10.36 59.76
N THR A 242 -2.93 -11.51 60.31
CA THR A 242 -3.60 -11.60 61.60
C THR A 242 -2.65 -11.08 62.68
N THR A 243 -2.96 -9.90 63.22
CA THR A 243 -2.27 -9.30 64.35
C THR A 243 -2.48 -10.16 65.60
N ALA A 244 -1.46 -10.91 65.99
CA ALA A 244 -1.43 -11.60 67.28
C ALA A 244 -1.27 -10.57 68.41
N ALA A 245 -2.16 -10.61 69.39
CA ALA A 245 -2.13 -9.76 70.57
C ALA A 245 -0.86 -10.05 71.40
N HIS A 246 0.02 -9.06 71.52
CA HIS A 246 1.16 -9.13 72.40
C HIS A 246 0.74 -8.71 73.81
N ALA A 247 0.62 -9.69 74.70
CA ALA A 247 0.35 -9.50 76.11
C ALA A 247 1.48 -8.71 76.77
N ALA A 248 1.08 -7.69 77.53
CA ALA A 248 1.95 -6.83 78.32
C ALA A 248 2.84 -7.64 79.28
N ARG A 249 4.12 -7.25 79.38
CA ARG A 249 4.94 -7.53 80.56
C ARG A 249 5.67 -6.26 80.96
N SER A 250 5.21 -5.69 82.07
CA SER A 250 5.77 -4.52 82.73
C SER A 250 6.85 -4.93 83.74
N THR A 251 7.79 -4.01 83.98
CA THR A 251 8.80 -3.95 85.05
C THR A 251 10.01 -4.88 84.83
N ARG A 252 11.26 -4.53 85.16
CA ARG A 252 11.78 -3.53 86.10
C ARG A 252 13.25 -3.24 85.77
N ALA A 253 13.71 -2.12 86.30
CA ALA A 253 15.02 -1.50 86.14
C ALA A 253 16.23 -2.25 86.75
N THR A 254 17.37 -1.62 86.46
CA THR A 254 18.62 -1.46 87.24
C THR A 254 19.83 -2.38 87.00
N ARG A 255 20.85 -1.68 86.47
CA ARG A 255 22.29 -1.67 86.77
C ARG A 255 23.21 -2.53 85.90
#